data_AF-A0A7S3U1T9-F1
#
_entry.id   AF-A0A7S3U1T9-F1
#
_cell.length_a   1.000
_cell.length_b   1.000
_cell.length_c   1.000
_cell.angle_alpha   90.00
_cell.angle_beta   90.00
_cell.angle_gamma   90.00
#
_symmetry.space_group_name_H-M   'P 1'
#
loop_
_entity.id
_entity.type
_entity.pdbx_description
1 polymer ?
#
loop_
_entity_poly.entity_id
_entity_poly.type
_entity_poly.pdbx_seq_one_letter_code
_entity_poly.pdbx_strand_id
1 'polypeptide(L)'
;HNGTCINMEERLQLDMGLQVLLNESVGDQFDELLFWGKVIGLQRDYFIAMGIIYKERYEFPEKKFYYASSADFVFKKFPKLEDQHKDKVQEFLSMFSGEPNKILVQLEPEAKPEDEEAQQ
;
A
#
# COMPACT_ATOMS: atom_id res chain seq x y z
N HIS A 1 19.91 8.74 -17.64
CA HIS A 1 19.02 9.50 -16.74
C HIS A 1 17.60 9.29 -17.25
N ASN A 2 16.77 8.49 -16.55
CA ASN A 2 15.56 7.87 -17.13
C ASN A 2 14.27 8.67 -16.91
N GLY A 3 14.29 10.00 -17.07
CA GLY A 3 13.09 10.84 -17.30
C GLY A 3 12.01 10.91 -16.19
N THR A 4 12.07 10.07 -15.16
CA THR A 4 11.15 10.08 -14.01
C THR A 4 11.86 10.71 -12.82
N CYS A 5 12.07 12.03 -12.89
CA CYS A 5 12.72 12.74 -11.81
C CYS A 5 11.70 13.08 -10.73
N ILE A 6 11.93 12.57 -9.52
CA ILE A 6 11.37 13.14 -8.30
C ILE A 6 11.88 14.58 -8.23
N ASN A 7 10.97 15.55 -8.12
CA ASN A 7 11.37 16.94 -8.03
C ASN A 7 12.00 17.24 -6.66
N MET A 8 12.63 18.41 -6.49
CA MET A 8 13.36 18.73 -5.25
C MET A 8 12.46 18.77 -4.01
N GLU A 9 11.23 19.26 -4.15
CA GLU A 9 10.26 19.33 -3.05
C GLU A 9 9.77 17.93 -2.67
N GLU A 10 9.36 17.13 -3.65
CA GLU A 10 8.98 15.73 -3.45
C GLU A 10 10.12 14.93 -2.80
N ARG A 11 11.37 15.18 -3.20
CA ARG A 11 12.54 14.53 -2.62
C ARG A 11 12.71 14.91 -1.15
N LEU A 12 12.60 16.19 -0.81
CA LEU A 12 12.69 16.65 0.57
C LEU A 12 11.58 16.05 1.43
N GLN A 13 10.34 16.08 0.95
CA GLN A 13 9.20 15.52 1.68
C GLN A 13 9.30 13.99 1.81
N LEU A 14 9.79 13.30 0.78
CA LEU A 14 10.07 11.87 0.82
C LEU A 14 11.12 11.55 1.88
N ASP A 15 12.24 12.27 1.89
CA ASP A 15 13.31 12.06 2.87
C ASP A 15 12.79 12.25 4.31
N MET A 16 11.99 13.29 4.55
CA MET A 16 11.34 13.51 5.84
C MET A 16 10.35 12.40 6.21
N GLY A 17 9.49 12.00 5.28
CA GLY A 17 8.49 10.94 5.50
C GLY A 17 9.14 9.58 5.81
N LEU A 18 10.24 9.25 5.14
CA LEU A 18 11.02 8.04 5.42
C LEU A 18 11.67 8.08 6.81
N GLN A 19 12.18 9.24 7.24
CA GLN A 19 12.73 9.39 8.60
C GLN A 19 11.65 9.24 9.67
N VAL A 20 10.46 9.80 9.45
CA VAL A 20 9.31 9.59 10.34
C VAL A 20 8.95 8.10 10.41
N LEU A 21 8.82 7.45 9.25
CA LEU A 21 8.53 6.01 9.18
C LEU A 21 9.57 5.17 9.93
N LEU A 22 10.86 5.48 9.77
CA LEU A 22 11.95 4.80 10.48
C LEU A 22 11.85 4.97 12.00
N ASN A 23 11.42 6.14 12.47
CA ASN A 23 11.30 6.43 13.90
C ASN A 23 10.04 5.81 14.53
N GLU A 24 8.92 5.74 13.78
CA GLU A 24 7.63 5.25 14.29
C GLU A 24 7.49 3.71 14.22
N SER A 25 8.34 3.04 13.45
CA SER A 25 8.33 1.58 13.23
C SER A 25 8.94 0.76 14.37
N VAL A 26 8.63 1.15 15.61
CA VAL A 26 9.21 0.60 16.86
C VAL A 26 9.03 -0.91 17.01
N GLY A 27 8.01 -1.53 16.38
CA GLY A 27 7.77 -2.98 16.40
C GLY A 27 8.14 -3.73 15.11
N ASP A 28 8.37 -3.02 14.01
CA ASP A 28 8.77 -3.57 12.71
C ASP A 28 10.19 -3.07 12.44
N GLN A 29 11.18 -3.48 13.24
CA GLN A 29 12.56 -3.05 13.00
C GLN A 29 13.02 -3.56 11.63
N PHE A 30 13.08 -2.65 10.66
CA PHE A 30 13.70 -2.92 9.38
C PHE A 30 15.21 -2.93 9.58
N ASP A 31 15.88 -3.90 8.97
CA ASP A 31 17.34 -3.84 8.83
C ASP A 31 17.72 -2.85 7.71
N GLU A 32 16.85 -2.69 6.72
CA GLU A 32 16.97 -1.68 5.66
C GLU A 32 15.61 -1.05 5.35
N LEU A 33 15.57 0.27 5.13
CA LEU A 33 14.40 0.99 4.62
C LEU A 33 14.79 1.69 3.32
N LEU A 34 14.12 1.32 2.22
CA LEU A 34 14.44 1.77 0.88
C LEU A 34 13.23 2.46 0.24
N PHE A 35 13.49 3.51 -0.53
CA PHE A 35 12.51 4.00 -1.49
C PHE A 35 12.46 3.05 -2.69
N TRP A 36 11.29 2.46 -2.94
CA TRP A 36 11.10 1.48 -4.01
C TRP A 36 10.73 2.14 -5.33
N GLY A 37 9.82 3.11 -5.30
CA GLY A 37 9.38 3.78 -6.52
C GLY A 37 8.18 4.69 -6.34
N LYS A 38 7.84 5.37 -7.43
CA LYS A 38 6.69 6.28 -7.55
C LYS A 38 5.67 5.67 -8.53
N VAL A 39 4.41 5.64 -8.14
CA VAL A 39 3.28 5.27 -9.00
C VAL A 39 2.53 6.54 -9.38
N ILE A 40 2.43 6.82 -10.67
CA ILE A 40 1.72 7.99 -11.17
C ILE A 40 0.22 7.74 -11.15
N GLY A 41 -0.53 8.66 -10.56
CA GLY A 41 -1.99 8.61 -10.51
C GLY A 41 -2.63 9.75 -11.30
N LEU A 42 -3.95 9.68 -11.47
CA LEU A 42 -4.73 10.71 -12.16
C LEU A 42 -4.83 12.01 -11.36
N GLN A 43 -5.05 11.91 -10.04
CA GLN A 43 -5.18 13.07 -9.16
C GLN A 43 -3.94 13.27 -8.28
N ARG A 44 -3.35 12.17 -7.82
CA ARG A 44 -2.25 12.15 -6.86
C ARG A 44 -1.37 10.95 -7.12
N ASP A 45 -0.08 11.14 -6.87
CA ASP A 45 0.90 10.09 -7.02
C ASP A 45 1.08 9.34 -5.70
N TYR A 46 1.56 8.10 -5.79
CA TYR A 46 1.93 7.29 -4.63
C TYR A 46 3.44 7.08 -4.58
N PHE A 47 4.00 7.20 -3.38
CA PHE A 47 5.41 6.92 -3.10
C PHE A 47 5.50 5.64 -2.28
N ILE A 48 6.28 4.67 -2.75
CA ILE A 48 6.37 3.34 -2.14
C ILE A 48 7.70 3.21 -1.41
N ALA A 49 7.63 2.86 -0.13
CA ALA A 49 8.79 2.47 0.67
C ALA A 49 8.73 0.96 0.96
N MET A 50 9.90 0.36 1.08
CA MET A 50 10.07 -1.06 1.34
C MET A 50 11.05 -1.24 2.50
N GLY A 51 10.55 -1.77 3.61
CA GLY A 51 11.36 -2.27 4.71
C GLY A 51 11.78 -3.72 4.45
N ILE A 52 13.06 -4.02 4.62
CA ILE A 52 13.60 -5.38 4.51
C ILE A 52 14.04 -5.84 5.92
N ILE A 53 13.63 -7.06 6.28
CA ILE A 53 13.96 -7.69 7.57
C ILE A 53 14.68 -9.00 7.29
N TYR A 54 15.94 -9.09 7.69
CA TYR A 54 16.77 -10.29 7.57
C TYR A 54 16.76 -11.10 8.86
N LYS A 55 16.70 -10.43 10.03
CA LYS A 55 16.73 -11.11 11.32
C LYS A 55 15.53 -12.02 11.52
N GLU A 56 15.78 -13.19 12.13
CA GLU A 56 14.74 -14.17 12.47
C GLU A 56 13.87 -14.61 11.28
N ARG A 57 14.42 -14.56 10.06
CA ARG A 57 13.79 -15.10 8.85
C ARG A 57 14.66 -16.22 8.29
N TYR A 58 14.06 -17.38 8.07
CA TYR A 58 14.71 -18.54 7.47
C TYR A 58 14.53 -18.48 5.95
N GLU A 59 15.57 -18.81 5.19
CA GLU A 59 15.65 -18.83 3.71
C GLU A 59 15.58 -17.47 2.98
N PHE A 60 14.61 -16.60 3.28
CA PHE A 60 14.43 -15.34 2.54
C PHE A 60 14.08 -14.16 3.47
N PRO A 61 14.55 -12.94 3.17
CA PRO A 61 14.17 -11.76 3.93
C PRO A 61 12.70 -11.40 3.73
N GLU A 62 12.06 -10.96 4.81
CA GLU A 62 10.69 -10.43 4.75
C GLU A 62 10.70 -9.01 4.20
N LYS A 63 9.72 -8.69 3.35
CA LYS A 63 9.51 -7.35 2.79
C LYS A 63 8.20 -6.78 3.33
N LYS A 64 8.26 -5.60 3.91
CA LYS A 64 7.09 -4.81 4.33
C LYS A 64 6.99 -3.58 3.47
N PHE A 65 5.82 -3.39 2.86
CA PHE A 65 5.57 -2.27 1.97
C PHE A 65 4.77 -1.18 2.69
N TYR A 66 5.11 0.05 2.37
CA TYR A 66 4.44 1.25 2.84
C TYR A 66 4.17 2.16 1.66
N TYR A 67 3.06 2.90 1.69
CA TYR A 67 2.76 3.91 0.69
C TYR A 67 2.48 5.25 1.36
N ALA A 68 2.83 6.33 0.68
CA ALA A 68 2.38 7.68 1.01
C ALA A 68 1.75 8.32 -0.23
N SER A 69 0.85 9.29 -0.02
CA SER A 69 0.29 10.09 -1.11
C SER A 69 1.15 11.34 -1.32
N SER A 70 1.21 11.84 -2.55
CA SER A 70 1.78 13.15 -2.87
C SER A 70 1.10 14.34 -2.16
N ALA A 71 0.01 14.12 -1.43
CA ALA A 71 -0.67 15.15 -0.64
C ALA A 71 -0.04 15.39 0.74
N ASP A 72 0.48 14.34 1.40
CA ASP A 72 0.90 14.43 2.81
C ASP A 72 2.25 13.77 3.10
N PHE A 73 2.75 12.89 2.22
CA PHE A 73 3.97 12.10 2.43
C PHE A 73 3.98 11.30 3.75
N VAL A 74 2.79 11.02 4.29
CA VAL A 74 2.62 10.20 5.49
C VAL A 74 2.55 8.74 5.09
N PHE A 75 3.60 7.98 5.42
CA PHE A 75 3.69 6.57 5.07
C PHE A 75 2.76 5.70 5.92
N LYS A 76 1.94 4.90 5.24
CA LYS A 76 1.01 3.95 5.84
C LYS A 76 1.37 2.55 5.38
N LYS A 77 1.25 1.58 6.28
CA LYS A 77 1.49 0.16 5.96
C LYS A 77 0.46 -0.32 4.94
N PHE A 78 0.91 -1.12 3.97
CA PHE A 78 -0.03 -1.78 3.07
C PHE A 78 -0.98 -2.70 3.86
N PRO A 79 -2.27 -2.74 3.52
CA PRO A 79 -3.19 -3.71 4.11
C PRO A 79 -2.80 -5.12 3.69
N LYS A 80 -3.24 -6.11 4.47
CA LYS A 80 -3.11 -7.52 4.09
C LYS A 80 -3.93 -7.74 2.82
N LEU A 81 -3.34 -8.39 1.83
CA LEU A 81 -4.05 -8.77 0.61
C LEU A 81 -5.00 -9.92 0.94
N GLU A 82 -6.27 -9.75 0.58
CA GLU A 82 -7.27 -10.81 0.66
C GLU A 82 -7.33 -11.54 -0.68
N ASP A 83 -7.37 -12.88 -0.65
CA ASP A 83 -7.28 -13.70 -1.86
C ASP A 83 -8.49 -13.52 -2.79
N GLN A 84 -9.63 -13.08 -2.25
CA GLN A 84 -10.89 -12.84 -2.97
C GLN A 84 -10.78 -11.80 -4.09
N HIS A 85 -9.76 -10.94 -4.06
CA HIS A 85 -9.59 -9.86 -5.03
C HIS A 85 -8.56 -10.18 -6.13
N LYS A 86 -7.85 -11.31 -6.05
CA LYS A 86 -6.74 -11.63 -6.97
C LYS A 86 -7.16 -11.66 -8.43
N ASP A 87 -8.29 -12.28 -8.74
CA ASP A 87 -8.76 -12.42 -10.12
C ASP A 87 -9.23 -11.08 -10.69
N LYS A 88 -9.87 -10.24 -9.85
CA LYS A 88 -10.36 -8.92 -10.26
C LYS A 88 -9.27 -7.90 -10.46
N VAL A 89 -8.16 -8.00 -9.72
CA VAL A 89 -7.04 -7.05 -9.87
C VAL A 89 -6.43 -7.12 -11.28
N GLN A 90 -6.40 -8.31 -11.89
CA GLN A 90 -5.86 -8.47 -13.25
C GLN A 90 -6.72 -7.81 -14.33
N GLU A 91 -8.00 -7.56 -14.06
CA GLU A 91 -8.92 -6.91 -15.00
C GLU A 91 -8.67 -5.38 -15.06
N PHE A 92 -7.99 -4.78 -14.07
CA PHE A 92 -7.72 -3.34 -14.05
C PHE A 92 -6.52 -2.97 -14.93
N LEU A 93 -6.80 -2.28 -16.03
CA LEU A 93 -5.79 -1.77 -16.97
C LEU A 93 -5.68 -0.23 -16.98
N SER A 94 -6.47 0.46 -16.16
CA SER A 94 -6.51 1.91 -16.10
C SER A 94 -5.47 2.47 -15.13
N MET A 95 -5.20 3.78 -15.25
CA MET A 95 -4.37 4.50 -14.28
C MET A 95 -5.06 4.57 -12.91
N PHE A 96 -4.24 4.58 -11.84
CA PHE A 96 -4.74 4.76 -10.48
C PHE A 96 -5.39 6.13 -10.31
N SER A 97 -6.47 6.22 -9.53
CA SER A 97 -7.15 7.51 -9.28
C SER A 97 -6.31 8.47 -8.42
N GLY A 98 -5.46 7.96 -7.53
CA GLY A 98 -4.80 8.76 -6.49
C GLY A 98 -5.59 8.85 -5.18
N GLU A 99 -6.69 8.09 -5.05
CA GLU A 99 -7.49 7.98 -3.83
C GLU A 99 -7.33 6.58 -3.20
N PRO A 100 -6.66 6.44 -2.04
CA PRO A 100 -6.39 5.13 -1.44
C PRO A 100 -7.64 4.34 -1.05
N ASN A 101 -8.69 5.04 -0.61
CA ASN A 101 -9.90 4.42 -0.06
C ASN A 101 -11.03 4.29 -1.10
N LYS A 102 -10.70 4.43 -2.40
CA LYS A 102 -11.69 4.30 -3.46
C LYS A 102 -12.15 2.85 -3.56
N ILE A 103 -13.47 2.63 -3.50
CA ILE A 103 -14.06 1.32 -3.72
C ILE A 103 -14.00 1.01 -5.23
N LEU A 104 -13.28 -0.05 -5.60
CA LEU A 104 -13.09 -0.46 -7.00
C LEU A 104 -14.06 -1.57 -7.43
N VAL A 105 -14.44 -2.44 -6.51
CA VAL A 105 -15.42 -3.52 -6.73
C VAL A 105 -16.47 -3.41 -5.64
N GLN A 106 -17.73 -3.27 -6.02
CA GLN A 106 -18.85 -3.39 -5.09
C GLN A 106 -19.19 -4.89 -4.99
N LEU A 107 -18.98 -5.46 -3.81
CA LEU A 107 -19.46 -6.81 -3.53
C LEU A 107 -20.97 -6.71 -3.28
N GLU A 108 -21.76 -7.53 -3.97
CA GLU A 108 -23.15 -7.73 -3.58
C GLU A 108 -23.18 -8.34 -2.17
N PRO A 109 -24.03 -7.85 -1.24
CA PRO A 109 -24.11 -8.43 0.08
C PRO A 109 -24.54 -9.90 -0.04
N GLU A 110 -23.80 -10.81 0.59
CA GLU A 110 -24.24 -12.20 0.74
C GLU A 110 -25.64 -12.17 1.35
N ALA A 111 -26.62 -12.72 0.62
CA ALA A 111 -27.97 -12.91 1.14
C ALA A 111 -27.82 -13.72 2.43
N LYS A 112 -28.12 -13.08 3.56
CA LYS A 112 -28.25 -13.80 4.83
C LYS A 112 -29.23 -14.94 4.58
N PRO A 113 -28.92 -16.19 4.95
CA PRO A 113 -29.95 -17.21 4.98
C PRO A 113 -31.08 -16.66 5.87
N GLU A 114 -32.28 -16.52 5.30
CA GLU A 114 -33.47 -16.24 6.08
C GLU A 114 -33.58 -17.38 7.10
N ASP A 115 -33.49 -17.05 8.38
CA ASP A 115 -33.81 -17.98 9.45
C ASP A 115 -35.22 -18.52 9.20
N GLU A 116 -35.31 -19.79 8.80
CA GLU A 116 -36.57 -20.55 8.77
C GLU A 116 -37.05 -20.78 10.21
N GLU A 117 -37.55 -19.73 10.86
CA GLU A 117 -38.53 -19.88 11.94
C GLU A 117 -39.93 -19.64 11.36
N ALA A 118 -40.62 -20.72 10.96
CA ALA A 118 -42.05 -20.91 11.23
C ALA A 118 -42.62 -22.21 10.61
N GLN A 119 -43.24 -23.02 11.49
CA GLN A 119 -44.35 -23.97 11.26
C GLN A 119 -44.01 -25.41 10.82
N GLN A 120 -43.88 -26.33 11.78
CA GLN A 120 -44.99 -27.18 12.28
C GLN A 120 -44.57 -28.06 13.46
#